data_AF-A0A7J8LPL9-F1
#
_entry.id   AF-A0A7J8LPL9-F1
#
_cell.length_a   1.000
_cell.length_b   1.000
_cell.length_c   1.000
_cell.angle_alpha   90.00
_cell.angle_beta   90.00
_cell.angle_gamma   90.00
#
_symmetry.space_group_name_H-M   'P 1'
#
loop_
_entity.id
_entity.type
_entity.pdbx_description
1 polymer ?
#
loop_
_entity_poly.entity_id
_entity_poly.type
_entity_poly.pdbx_seq_one_letter_code
_entity_poly.pdbx_strand_id
1 'polypeptide(L)' 'MVTGLSNIFQVEVRAILEGLKIAWACVFHQVEVESDNALLVDIL' A
#
# COMPACT_ATOMS: atom_id res chain seq x y z
N MET A 1 10.34 20.17 2.16
CA MET A 1 10.14 19.17 1.09
C MET A 1 10.08 17.75 1.64
N VAL A 2 10.96 17.35 2.57
CA VAL A 2 10.98 15.98 3.17
C VAL A 2 9.66 15.60 3.89
N THR A 3 9.03 16.53 4.60
CA THR A 3 7.74 16.31 5.29
C THR A 3 6.58 15.97 4.36
N GLY A 4 6.60 16.43 3.10
CA GLY A 4 5.57 16.09 2.11
C GLY A 4 5.69 14.65 1.63
N LEU A 5 6.92 14.19 1.39
CA LEU A 5 7.23 12.82 0.95
C LEU A 5 6.87 11.78 2.01
N SER A 6 7.19 12.03 3.29
CA SER A 6 6.81 11.14 4.39
C SER A 6 5.29 11.00 4.53
N ASN A 7 4.55 12.09 4.32
CA ASN A 7 3.08 12.04 4.36
C ASN A 7 2.49 11.27 3.18
N ILE A 8 3.00 11.46 1.97
CA ILE A 8 2.53 10.74 0.77
C ILE A 8 2.76 9.23 0.94
N PHE A 9 3.97 8.83 1.35
CA PHE A 9 4.29 7.43 1.59
C PHE A 9 3.37 6.81 2.65
N GLN A 10 3.10 7.51 3.76
CA GLN A 10 2.18 7.00 4.79
C GLN A 10 0.74 6.83 4.30
N VAL A 11 0.26 7.72 3.44
CA VAL A 11 -1.08 7.63 2.85
C VAL A 11 -1.18 6.39 1.98
N GLU A 12 -0.18 6.13 1.14
CA GLU A 12 -0.18 4.99 0.24
C GLU A 12 -0.03 3.65 0.97
N VAL A 13 0.85 3.56 1.97
CA VAL A 13 0.93 2.37 2.85
C VAL A 13 -0.42 2.08 3.51
N ARG A 14 -1.10 3.14 3.99
CA ARG A 14 -2.43 3.00 4.60
C ARG A 14 -3.46 2.50 3.58
N ALA A 15 -3.43 3.01 2.35
CA ALA A 15 -4.34 2.56 1.29
C ALA A 15 -4.15 1.06 0.98
N ILE A 16 -2.90 0.60 0.85
CA ILE A 16 -2.58 -0.81 0.65
C ILE A 16 -3.08 -1.66 1.82
N LEU A 17 -2.84 -1.23 3.07
CA LEU A 17 -3.26 -1.97 4.26
C LEU A 17 -4.78 -2.13 4.34
N GLU A 18 -5.54 -1.07 4.06
CA GLU A 18 -7.01 -1.15 4.04
C GLU A 18 -7.52 -2.04 2.90
N GLY A 19 -6.89 -1.98 1.72
CA GLY A 19 -7.18 -2.89 0.61
C GLY A 19 -6.96 -4.37 0.98
N LEU A 20 -5.84 -4.68 1.65
CA LEU A 20 -5.54 -6.03 2.12
C LEU A 20 -6.53 -6.54 3.17
N LYS A 21 -6.98 -5.68 4.09
CA LYS A 21 -8.03 -6.05 5.06
C LYS A 21 -9.34 -6.44 4.36
N ILE A 22 -9.72 -5.69 3.32
CA ILE A 22 -10.91 -5.98 2.52
C ILE A 22 -10.72 -7.32 1.79
N ALA A 23 -9.57 -7.51 1.13
CA ALA A 23 -9.29 -8.74 0.41
C ALA A 23 -9.31 -9.97 1.33
N TRP A 24 -8.77 -9.82 2.54
CA TRP A 24 -8.83 -10.84 3.59
C TRP A 24 -10.27 -11.14 4.00
N ALA A 25 -11.09 -10.11 4.25
CA ALA A 25 -12.50 -10.28 4.59
C ALA A 25 -13.31 -10.96 3.47
N CYS A 26 -12.89 -10.80 2.22
CA CYS A 26 -13.46 -11.47 1.05
C CYS A 26 -12.88 -12.86 0.77
N VAL A 27 -11.97 -13.37 1.62
CA VAL A 27 -11.36 -14.71 1.51
C VAL A 27 -10.57 -14.90 0.20
N PHE A 28 -9.95 -13.82 -0.31
CA PHE A 28 -8.99 -13.97 -1.39
C PHE A 28 -7.70 -14.62 -0.86
N HIS A 29 -7.28 -15.72 -1.51
CA HIS A 29 -6.08 -16.45 -1.13
C HIS A 29 -4.79 -15.86 -1.73
N GLN A 30 -4.93 -15.08 -2.79
CA GLN A 30 -3.82 -14.42 -3.48
C GLN A 30 -4.29 -13.04 -3.94
N VAL A 31 -3.43 -12.04 -3.72
CA VAL A 31 -3.68 -10.65 -4.08
C VAL A 31 -2.43 -10.11 -4.77
N GLU A 32 -2.62 -9.46 -5.91
CA GLU A 32 -1.59 -8.68 -6.57
C GLU A 32 -1.77 -7.21 -6.20
N VAL A 33 -0.69 -6.55 -5.82
CA VAL A 33 -0.69 -5.13 -5.43
C VAL A 33 0.16 -4.38 -6.44
N GLU A 34 -0.46 -3.44 -7.14
CA GLU A 34 0.21 -2.53 -8.07
C GLU A 34 0.34 -1.14 -7.42
N SER A 35 1.52 -0.54 -7.52
CA SER A 35 1.79 0.82 -7.02
C SER A 35 2.74 1.55 -7.96
N ASP A 36 2.48 2.83 -8.18
CA ASP A 36 3.38 3.75 -8.90
C ASP A 36 4.48 4.32 -8.01
N ASN A 37 4.45 4.04 -6.70
CA ASN A 37 5.50 4.42 -5.78
C ASN A 37 6.59 3.35 -5.71
N ALA A 38 7.69 3.64 -6.40
CA ALA A 38 8.85 2.76 -6.45
C ALA A 38 9.38 2.35 -5.06
N LEU A 39 9.33 3.24 -4.06
CA LEU A 39 9.79 2.91 -2.71
C LEU A 39 8.92 1.86 -2.03
N LEU A 40 7.62 1.80 -2.34
CA LEU A 40 6.74 0.77 -1.80
C LEU A 40 6.95 -0.57 -2.49
N VAL A 41 7.11 -0.54 -3.80
CA VAL A 41 7.41 -1.74 -4.60
C VAL A 41 8.70 -2.40 -4.15
N ASP A 42 9.73 -1.62 -3.80
CA ASP A 42 11.00 -2.16 -3.33
C ASP A 42 10.95 -2.75 -1.91
N ILE A 43 9.94 -2.41 -1.10
CA ILE A 43 9.81 -2.83 0.31
C ILE A 43 8.89 -4.03 0.49
N LEU A 44 7.86 -4.17 -0.37
CA LEU A 44 6.85 -5.23 -0.32
C LEU A 44 7.30 -6.49 -1.07
#